data_AF-A0A929HNR2-F1
#
_entry.id   AF-A0A929HNR2-F1
#
_cell.length_a   1.000
_cell.length_b   1.000
_cell.length_c   1.000
_cell.angle_alpha   90.00
_cell.angle_beta   90.00
_cell.angle_gamma   90.00
#
_symmetry.space_group_name_H-M   'P 1'
#
loop_
_entity.id
_entity.type
_entity.pdbx_description
1 polymer ?
#
loop_
_entity_poly.entity_id
_entity_poly.type
_entity_poly.pdbx_seq_one_letter_code
_entity_poly.pdbx_strand_id
1 'polypeptide(L)'
;MKSVKITLFVFLLILTLPAFSLAARASTNYYDAVITTRTLERGHVITGADVELISTSRNDPRAARDLDSVIGMALKRTIGSDTTIKRDYLLSAASRVKGLNRGSDVVIVARRGGLRVTADGRLRQSAEIGDIVRIENLS
;
A
#
# COMPACT_ATOMS: atom_id res chain seq x y z
N MET A 1 -22.71 -85.22 -37.06
CA MET A 1 -21.67 -84.26 -37.50
C MET A 1 -22.19 -82.84 -37.29
N LYS A 2 -21.44 -82.07 -36.47
CA LYS A 2 -21.59 -80.64 -36.17
C LYS A 2 -22.89 -80.17 -35.48
N SER A 3 -22.90 -80.41 -34.16
CA SER A 3 -23.49 -79.52 -33.15
C SER A 3 -22.87 -78.12 -33.24
N VAL A 4 -23.64 -77.06 -32.97
CA VAL A 4 -23.39 -76.02 -31.93
C VAL A 4 -24.65 -75.16 -31.83
N LYS A 5 -25.38 -75.32 -30.72
CA LYS A 5 -26.25 -74.29 -30.15
C LYS A 5 -25.37 -73.38 -29.31
N ILE A 6 -25.46 -72.05 -29.42
CA ILE A 6 -25.18 -71.12 -28.32
C ILE A 6 -25.93 -69.81 -28.61
N THR A 7 -27.01 -69.65 -27.86
CA THR A 7 -27.64 -68.38 -27.52
C THR A 7 -26.65 -67.57 -26.68
N LEU A 8 -26.31 -66.34 -27.06
CA LEU A 8 -25.70 -65.41 -26.11
C LEU A 8 -26.03 -63.94 -26.43
N PHE A 9 -26.99 -63.44 -25.66
CA PHE A 9 -27.14 -62.08 -25.18
C PHE A 9 -25.82 -61.27 -25.24
N VAL A 10 -25.75 -60.25 -26.09
CA VAL A 10 -24.73 -59.20 -25.94
C VAL A 10 -25.44 -57.93 -25.48
N PHE A 11 -25.37 -57.78 -24.17
CA PHE A 11 -25.85 -56.68 -23.35
C PHE A 11 -25.12 -55.40 -23.77
N LEU A 12 -25.89 -54.39 -24.20
CA LEU A 12 -25.43 -53.03 -24.46
C LEU A 12 -25.02 -52.39 -23.12
N LEU A 13 -23.78 -52.59 -22.68
CA LEU A 13 -23.20 -51.88 -21.54
C LEU A 13 -22.48 -50.63 -22.05
N ILE A 14 -23.23 -49.55 -22.25
CA ILE A 14 -22.64 -48.21 -22.42
C ILE A 14 -22.06 -47.84 -21.06
N LEU A 15 -20.74 -47.99 -20.95
CA LEU A 15 -19.97 -47.60 -19.79
C LEU A 15 -19.96 -46.06 -19.73
N THR A 16 -20.93 -45.49 -19.02
CA THR A 16 -21.01 -44.05 -18.77
C THR A 16 -19.86 -43.66 -17.85
N LEU A 17 -18.76 -43.19 -18.43
CA LEU A 17 -17.68 -42.53 -17.69
C LEU A 17 -18.28 -41.35 -16.91
N PRO A 18 -18.08 -41.24 -15.59
CA PRO A 18 -18.52 -40.06 -14.87
C PRO A 18 -17.67 -38.89 -15.35
N ALA A 19 -18.30 -37.91 -15.98
CA ALA A 19 -17.69 -36.62 -16.24
C ALA A 19 -17.27 -36.02 -14.89
N PHE A 20 -15.97 -36.07 -14.59
CA PHE A 20 -15.39 -35.36 -13.46
C PHE A 20 -15.53 -33.86 -13.73
N SER A 21 -16.64 -33.26 -13.30
CA SER A 21 -16.79 -31.81 -13.26
C SER A 21 -15.94 -31.27 -12.11
N LEU A 22 -14.75 -30.79 -12.44
CA LEU A 22 -13.89 -30.04 -11.53
C LEU A 22 -14.54 -28.68 -11.29
N ALA A 23 -15.39 -28.57 -10.27
CA ALA A 23 -15.90 -27.29 -9.80
C ALA A 23 -14.74 -26.54 -9.13
N ALA A 24 -13.98 -25.78 -9.92
CA ALA A 24 -13.02 -24.82 -9.40
C ALA A 24 -13.79 -23.71 -8.69
N ARG A 25 -13.87 -23.78 -7.36
CA ARG A 25 -14.31 -22.65 -6.54
C ARG A 25 -13.26 -21.55 -6.68
N ALA A 26 -13.47 -20.62 -7.61
CA ALA A 26 -12.75 -19.36 -7.62
C ALA A 26 -13.18 -18.58 -6.36
N SER A 27 -12.41 -18.68 -5.29
CA SER A 27 -12.49 -17.70 -4.20
C SER A 27 -11.95 -16.38 -4.74
N THR A 28 -12.83 -15.50 -5.22
CA THR A 28 -12.42 -14.15 -5.58
C THR A 28 -12.08 -13.42 -4.30
N ASN A 29 -10.80 -13.41 -3.94
CA ASN A 29 -10.30 -12.54 -2.88
C ASN A 29 -10.29 -11.11 -3.43
N TYR A 30 -11.06 -10.22 -2.80
CA TYR A 30 -11.02 -8.79 -3.07
C TYR A 30 -9.98 -8.15 -2.16
N TYR A 31 -9.18 -7.25 -2.72
CA TYR A 31 -8.15 -6.49 -2.03
C TYR A 31 -8.41 -5.01 -2.24
N ASP A 32 -8.27 -4.21 -1.19
CA ASP A 32 -8.38 -2.77 -1.31
C ASP A 32 -7.10 -2.19 -1.90
N ALA A 33 -7.25 -1.26 -2.83
CA ALA A 33 -6.18 -0.58 -3.52
C ALA A 33 -6.52 0.90 -3.70
N VAL A 34 -5.58 1.77 -3.37
CA VAL A 34 -5.71 3.21 -3.57
C VAL A 34 -5.37 3.55 -5.02
N ILE A 35 -6.27 4.25 -5.72
CA ILE A 35 -6.06 4.77 -7.08
C ILE A 35 -6.05 6.29 -7.09
N THR A 36 -5.45 6.87 -8.13
CA THR A 36 -5.47 8.31 -8.40
C THR A 36 -6.74 8.71 -9.16
N THR A 37 -7.38 9.82 -8.75
CA THR A 37 -8.55 10.37 -9.46
C THR A 37 -8.16 11.25 -10.64
N ARG A 38 -6.94 11.81 -10.61
CA ARG A 38 -6.38 12.70 -11.64
C ARG A 38 -4.90 12.45 -11.85
N THR A 39 -4.34 13.01 -12.92
CA THR A 39 -2.89 13.04 -13.13
C THR A 39 -2.23 13.89 -12.05
N LEU A 40 -1.24 13.32 -11.36
CA LEU A 40 -0.49 13.97 -10.30
C LEU A 40 0.98 14.08 -10.70
N GLU A 41 1.55 15.27 -10.59
CA GLU A 41 2.93 15.53 -10.98
C GLU A 41 3.96 15.07 -9.93
N ARG A 42 5.20 14.91 -10.37
CA ARG A 42 6.32 14.66 -9.46
C ARG A 42 6.43 15.78 -8.42
N GLY A 43 6.54 15.41 -7.15
CA GLY A 43 6.62 16.33 -6.01
C GLY A 43 5.26 16.80 -5.48
N HIS A 44 4.16 16.48 -6.17
CA HIS A 44 2.81 16.80 -5.70
C HIS A 44 2.51 16.09 -4.38
N VAL A 45 1.82 16.80 -3.48
CA VAL A 45 1.40 16.29 -2.18
C VAL A 45 0.01 15.71 -2.30
N ILE A 46 -0.13 14.42 -2.02
CA ILE A 46 -1.40 13.72 -2.19
C ILE A 46 -2.38 14.19 -1.12
N THR A 47 -3.52 14.67 -1.56
CA THR A 47 -4.66 15.05 -0.71
C THR A 47 -5.80 14.03 -0.87
N GLY A 48 -6.76 14.02 0.05
CA GLY A 48 -7.92 13.11 -0.05
C GLY A 48 -8.78 13.31 -1.31
N ALA A 49 -8.67 14.45 -2.00
CA ALA A 49 -9.34 14.69 -3.27
C ALA A 49 -8.63 14.03 -4.48
N ASP A 50 -7.38 13.63 -4.29
CA ASP A 50 -6.52 13.10 -5.37
C ASP A 50 -6.59 11.58 -5.49
N VAL A 51 -7.20 10.93 -4.49
CA VAL A 51 -7.16 9.49 -4.31
C VAL A 51 -8.50 8.91 -3.90
N GLU A 52 -8.74 7.69 -4.32
CA GLU A 52 -9.92 6.91 -3.97
C GLU A 52 -9.52 5.47 -3.64
N LEU A 53 -10.27 4.83 -2.73
CA LEU A 53 -10.08 3.42 -2.40
C LEU A 53 -11.02 2.57 -3.26
N ILE A 54 -10.45 1.64 -4.03
CA ILE A 54 -11.22 0.68 -4.82
C ILE A 54 -10.92 -0.74 -4.37
N SER A 55 -11.91 -1.63 -4.43
CA SER A 55 -11.69 -3.05 -4.22
C SER A 55 -11.38 -3.74 -5.56
N THR A 56 -10.21 -4.35 -5.67
CA THR A 56 -9.72 -5.06 -6.86
C THR A 56 -9.49 -6.53 -6.58
N SER A 57 -9.72 -7.39 -7.57
CA SER A 57 -9.35 -8.82 -7.48
C SER A 57 -7.84 -9.04 -7.63
N ARG A 58 -7.08 -8.01 -8.04
CA ARG A 58 -5.65 -8.09 -8.28
C ARG A 58 -4.86 -7.76 -7.01
N ASN A 59 -4.26 -8.79 -6.42
CA ASN A 59 -3.34 -8.61 -5.30
C ASN A 59 -1.99 -8.04 -5.79
N ASP A 60 -1.80 -6.73 -5.67
CA ASP A 60 -0.47 -6.12 -5.76
C ASP A 60 0.06 -5.89 -4.33
N PRO A 61 1.09 -6.63 -3.87
CA PRO A 61 1.62 -6.49 -2.52
C PRO A 61 2.28 -5.12 -2.27
N ARG A 62 2.59 -4.36 -3.33
CA ARG A 62 3.17 -3.01 -3.21
C ARG A 62 2.12 -1.90 -3.27
N ALA A 63 0.86 -2.22 -3.57
CA ALA A 63 -0.21 -1.25 -3.57
C ALA A 63 -0.47 -0.72 -2.15
N ALA A 64 -0.75 0.58 -2.06
CA ALA A 64 -1.32 1.13 -0.85
C ALA A 64 -2.75 0.61 -0.69
N ARG A 65 -3.07 0.10 0.50
CA ARG A 65 -4.38 -0.47 0.84
C ARG A 65 -5.24 0.45 1.72
N ASP A 66 -4.69 1.61 2.06
CA ASP A 66 -5.29 2.54 3.00
C ASP A 66 -4.94 3.98 2.60
N LEU A 67 -5.92 4.87 2.70
CA LEU A 67 -5.79 6.27 2.32
C LEU A 67 -4.84 7.02 3.27
N ASP A 68 -4.85 6.70 4.57
CA ASP A 68 -3.98 7.36 5.55
C ASP A 68 -2.49 7.06 5.28
N SER A 69 -2.21 5.90 4.68
CA SER A 69 -0.86 5.53 4.25
C SER A 69 -0.33 6.32 3.03
N VAL A 70 -1.18 7.15 2.40
CA VAL A 70 -0.87 7.86 1.16
C VAL A 70 -1.06 9.37 1.30
N ILE A 71 -2.10 9.81 2.02
CA ILE A 71 -2.40 11.22 2.22
C ILE A 71 -1.23 11.92 2.93
N GLY A 72 -0.83 13.08 2.42
CA GLY A 72 0.31 13.85 2.92
C GLY A 72 1.68 13.38 2.41
N MET A 73 1.75 12.25 1.69
CA MET A 73 2.97 11.84 1.00
C MET A 73 3.17 12.63 -0.30
N ALA A 74 4.42 12.83 -0.68
CA ALA A 74 4.78 13.48 -1.94
C ALA A 74 5.12 12.42 -3.00
N LEU A 75 4.82 12.69 -4.27
CA LEU A 75 5.13 11.75 -5.34
C LEU A 75 6.58 11.82 -5.82
N LYS A 76 7.23 10.67 -6.00
CA LYS A 76 8.58 10.58 -6.57
C LYS A 76 8.59 10.74 -8.10
N ARG A 77 7.44 10.54 -8.75
CA ARG A 77 7.24 10.58 -10.19
C ARG A 77 5.83 11.04 -10.55
N THR A 78 5.65 11.48 -11.78
CA THR A 78 4.31 11.74 -12.33
C THR A 78 3.55 10.43 -12.47
N ILE A 79 2.30 10.43 -12.02
CA ILE A 79 1.35 9.31 -12.12
C ILE A 79 0.12 9.81 -12.88
N GLY A 80 -0.40 9.00 -13.80
CA GLY A 80 -1.65 9.31 -14.51
C GLY A 80 -2.89 9.16 -13.62
N SER A 81 -4.04 9.53 -14.16
CA SER A 81 -5.35 9.18 -13.56
C SER A 81 -5.57 7.65 -13.57
N ASP A 82 -6.44 7.19 -12.68
CA ASP A 82 -6.88 5.78 -12.57
C ASP A 82 -5.73 4.78 -12.41
N THR A 83 -4.65 5.21 -11.76
CA THR A 83 -3.45 4.39 -11.56
C THR A 83 -3.34 4.00 -10.10
N THR A 84 -3.11 2.71 -9.83
CA THR A 84 -2.87 2.21 -8.48
C THR A 84 -1.60 2.81 -7.88
N ILE A 85 -1.73 3.43 -6.72
CA ILE A 85 -0.60 3.99 -5.98
C ILE A 85 0.17 2.86 -5.31
N LYS A 86 1.46 2.78 -5.64
CA LYS A 86 2.41 1.86 -5.02
C LYS A 86 3.26 2.61 -4.02
N ARG A 87 3.66 1.94 -2.94
CA ARG A 87 4.55 2.51 -1.92
C ARG A 87 5.87 3.04 -2.52
N ASP A 88 6.38 2.38 -3.57
CA ASP A 88 7.61 2.79 -4.28
C ASP A 88 7.48 4.15 -5.00
N TYR A 89 6.26 4.62 -5.25
CA TYR A 89 6.00 5.91 -5.91
C TYR A 89 5.92 7.07 -4.93
N LEU A 90 5.83 6.77 -3.64
CA LEU A 90 5.73 7.74 -2.57
C LEU A 90 7.13 8.09 -2.06
N LEU A 91 7.39 9.37 -1.88
CA LEU A 91 8.47 9.85 -1.03
C LEU A 91 8.02 9.63 0.41
N SER A 92 8.71 8.75 1.13
CA SER A 92 8.47 8.51 2.55
C SER A 92 8.33 9.83 3.29
N ALA A 93 7.36 9.95 4.20
CA ALA A 93 7.20 11.13 5.06
C ALA A 93 8.48 11.47 5.84
N ALA A 94 9.34 10.46 6.12
CA ALA A 94 10.69 10.64 6.65
C ALA A 94 11.61 11.51 5.78
N SER A 95 11.36 11.60 4.47
CA SER A 95 12.09 12.48 3.55
C SER A 95 11.52 13.90 3.53
N ARG A 96 10.28 14.11 4.04
CA ARG A 96 9.68 15.45 4.25
C ARG A 96 10.04 16.07 5.58
N VAL A 97 10.25 15.27 6.62
CA VAL A 97 11.04 15.74 7.76
C VAL A 97 12.48 15.71 7.29
N LYS A 98 12.85 16.69 6.45
CA LYS A 98 14.27 16.99 6.23
C LYS A 98 14.91 16.90 7.60
N GLY A 99 15.89 16.02 7.74
CA GLY A 99 16.73 15.99 8.92
C GLY A 99 17.02 17.43 9.32
N LEU A 100 16.75 17.72 10.59
CA LEU A 100 16.92 19.03 11.19
C LEU A 100 18.36 19.46 10.92
N ASN A 101 18.59 20.32 9.93
CA ASN A 101 19.94 20.67 9.50
C ASN A 101 20.58 21.65 10.49
N ARG A 102 21.92 21.61 10.59
CA ARG A 102 22.67 22.65 11.31
C ARG A 102 22.24 24.04 10.85
N GLY A 103 21.92 24.91 11.81
CA GLY A 103 21.49 26.28 11.57
C GLY A 103 19.98 26.46 11.39
N SER A 104 19.19 25.39 11.40
CA SER A 104 17.73 25.51 11.36
C SER A 104 17.21 26.08 12.67
N ASP A 105 16.27 27.01 12.59
CA ASP A 105 15.56 27.55 13.74
C ASP A 105 14.51 26.54 14.22
N VAL A 106 14.42 26.37 15.53
CA VAL A 106 13.57 25.38 16.21
C VAL A 106 12.94 25.98 17.45
N VAL A 107 11.81 25.42 17.87
CA VAL A 107 11.15 25.78 19.13
C VAL A 107 11.39 24.67 20.15
N ILE A 108 12.09 25.00 21.23
CA ILE A 108 12.33 24.12 22.37
C ILE A 108 11.08 24.14 23.25
N VAL A 109 10.49 22.98 23.51
CA VAL A 109 9.34 22.84 24.42
C VAL A 109 9.72 21.92 25.58
N ALA A 110 9.93 22.49 26.76
CA ALA A 110 10.15 21.73 27.99
C ALA A 110 8.84 21.64 28.79
N ARG A 111 8.51 20.44 29.27
CA ARG A 111 7.33 20.19 30.12
C ARG A 111 7.73 19.42 31.37
N ARG A 112 7.25 19.87 32.53
CA ARG A 112 7.37 19.15 33.81
C ARG A 112 6.12 19.41 34.64
N GLY A 113 5.27 18.39 34.84
CA GLY A 113 3.97 18.56 35.50
C GLY A 113 3.09 19.57 34.75
N GLY A 114 2.60 20.60 35.44
CA GLY A 114 1.83 21.70 34.85
C GLY A 114 2.66 22.83 34.22
N LEU A 115 4.00 22.81 34.36
CA LEU A 115 4.87 23.84 33.82
C LEU A 115 5.23 23.52 32.36
N ARG A 116 4.98 24.47 31.46
CA ARG A 116 5.39 24.44 30.05
C ARG A 116 6.27 25.66 29.76
N VAL A 117 7.50 25.42 29.33
CA VAL A 117 8.43 26.45 28.87
C VAL A 117 8.64 26.28 27.38
N THR A 118 8.54 27.39 26.65
CA THR A 118 8.80 27.46 25.21
C THR A 118 9.88 28.50 24.95
N ALA A 119 10.91 28.13 24.18
CA ALA A 119 12.01 29.02 23.82
C ALA A 119 12.42 28.79 22.37
N ASP A 120 12.86 29.83 21.68
CA ASP A 120 13.43 29.71 20.35
C ASP A 120 14.89 29.26 20.44
N GLY A 121 15.31 28.44 19.50
CA GLY A 121 16.67 27.94 19.45
C GLY A 121 17.15 27.66 18.04
N ARG A 122 18.46 27.49 17.90
CA ARG A 122 19.11 27.14 16.64
C ARG A 122 19.91 25.87 16.78
N LEU A 123 19.73 24.96 15.85
CA LEU A 123 20.49 23.71 15.82
C LEU A 123 21.97 23.96 15.54
N ARG A 124 22.84 23.37 16.35
CA ARG A 124 24.30 23.41 16.10
C ARG A 124 24.81 22.25 15.25
N GLN A 125 23.95 21.26 14.99
CA GLN A 125 24.28 20.06 14.21
C GLN A 125 23.07 19.58 13.40
N SER A 126 23.33 18.76 12.37
CA SER A 126 22.28 18.04 11.66
C SER A 126 21.78 16.87 12.49
N ALA A 127 20.50 16.56 12.41
CA ALA A 127 19.87 15.52 13.22
C ALA A 127 18.63 14.91 12.59
N GLU A 128 18.37 13.65 12.91
CA GLU A 128 17.16 12.95 12.53
C GLU A 128 16.19 12.81 13.71
N ILE A 129 14.98 12.35 13.43
CA ILE A 129 13.98 12.10 14.48
C ILE A 129 14.52 11.01 15.41
N GLY A 130 14.61 11.33 16.71
CA GLY A 130 15.11 10.42 17.74
C GLY A 130 16.52 10.74 18.22
N ASP A 131 17.24 11.60 17.51
CA ASP A 131 18.58 12.02 17.91
C ASP A 131 18.56 12.99 19.09
N ILE A 132 19.54 12.85 19.99
CA ILE A 132 19.81 13.82 21.05
C ILE A 132 20.70 14.92 20.47
N VAL A 133 20.19 16.15 20.48
CA VAL A 133 20.82 17.28 19.80
C VAL A 133 21.16 18.43 20.73
N ARG A 134 22.26 19.12 20.43
CA ARG A 134 22.61 20.40 21.08
C ARG A 134 22.00 21.56 20.30
N ILE A 135 21.22 22.37 21.03
CA ILE A 135 20.53 23.55 20.51
C ILE A 135 21.10 24.77 21.24
N GLU A 136 21.35 25.84 20.49
CA GLU A 136 21.64 27.17 21.04
C GLU A 136 20.33 27.89 21.33
N ASN A 137 20.15 28.39 22.54
CA ASN A 137 19.00 29.24 22.86
C ASN A 137 19.19 30.61 22.20
N LEU A 138 18.17 31.09 21.48
CA LEU A 138 18.18 32.41 20.83
C LEU A 138 17.47 33.49 21.67
N SER A 139 17.06 33.15 22.90
CA SER A 139 16.43 34.06 23.86
C SER A 139 17.37 35.10 24.46
#